data_AF-A0A7W0NRB6-F1
#
_entry.id   AF-A0A7W0NRB6-F1
#
_cell.length_a   1.000
_cell.length_b   1.000
_cell.length_c   1.000
_cell.angle_alpha   90.00
_cell.angle_beta   90.00
_cell.angle_gamma   90.00
#
_symmetry.space_group_name_H-M   'P 1'
#
loop_
_entity.id
_entity.type
_entity.pdbx_description
1 polymer ?
#
loop_
_entity_poly.entity_id
_entity_poly.type
_entity_poly.pdbx_seq_one_letter_code
_entity_poly.pdbx_strand_id
1 'polypeptide(L)'
;MSTSPRDGEVKVTPEELRCLREVDYYYRKKGVYPILKDVAFATASNRRRVDTVLHRLSVRGIVGYEGAYTRIRLFVDLQEVTKAGVQVRS
;
A
#
# COMPACT_ATOMS: atom_id res chain seq x y z
N MET A 1 6.51 35.03 -6.58
CA MET A 1 7.15 34.04 -5.69
C MET A 1 6.06 33.13 -5.17
N SER A 2 5.95 31.90 -5.70
CA SER A 2 4.89 30.96 -5.31
C SER A 2 5.44 29.99 -4.27
N THR A 3 5.13 30.25 -3.00
CA THR A 3 5.43 29.35 -1.89
C THR A 3 4.34 28.29 -1.73
N SER A 4 4.81 27.06 -1.46
CA SER A 4 4.11 25.93 -0.84
C SER A 4 3.45 24.89 -1.77
N PRO A 5 3.97 23.64 -1.84
CA PRO A 5 3.14 22.48 -2.08
C PRO A 5 2.19 22.33 -0.88
N ARG A 6 0.90 22.19 -1.19
CA ARG A 6 -0.17 21.99 -0.20
C ARG A 6 0.00 20.66 0.54
N ASP A 7 -0.51 20.66 1.77
CA ASP A 7 -0.65 19.57 2.72
C ASP A 7 -0.93 18.18 2.11
N GLY A 8 -0.20 17.15 2.58
CA GLY A 8 -0.71 15.77 2.68
C GLY A 8 -0.60 14.83 1.47
N GLU A 9 0.17 15.16 0.42
CA GLU A 9 0.20 14.31 -0.78
C GLU A 9 1.04 13.02 -0.58
N VAL A 10 0.36 11.91 -0.25
CA VAL A 10 0.99 10.58 -0.06
C VAL A 10 1.39 9.99 -1.41
N LYS A 11 2.60 10.30 -1.88
CA LYS A 11 3.14 9.77 -3.14
C LYS A 11 3.34 8.26 -3.06
N VAL A 12 2.53 7.48 -3.76
CA VAL A 12 2.70 6.01 -3.88
C VAL A 12 3.16 5.63 -5.28
N THR A 13 4.11 4.71 -5.34
CA THR A 13 4.58 4.11 -6.60
C THR A 13 3.51 3.17 -7.18
N PRO A 14 3.57 2.82 -8.49
CA PRO A 14 2.66 1.85 -9.09
C PRO A 14 2.72 0.46 -8.45
N GLU A 15 3.86 0.07 -7.90
CA GLU A 15 4.04 -1.21 -7.20
C GLU A 15 3.40 -1.18 -5.80
N GLU A 16 3.64 -0.10 -5.04
CA GLU A 16 2.96 0.17 -3.77
C GLU A 16 1.44 0.21 -3.96
N LEU A 17 0.95 0.94 -4.96
CA LEU A 17 -0.49 1.04 -5.24
C LEU A 17 -1.11 -0.33 -5.58
N ARG A 18 -0.38 -1.18 -6.32
CA ARG A 18 -0.83 -2.56 -6.59
C ARG A 18 -0.96 -3.35 -5.29
N CYS A 19 0.05 -3.31 -4.42
CA CYS A 19 0.01 -4.00 -3.14
C CYS A 19 -1.16 -3.51 -2.28
N LEU A 20 -1.37 -2.20 -2.19
CA LEU A 20 -2.45 -1.61 -1.42
C LEU A 20 -3.84 -1.97 -1.97
N ARG A 21 -4.01 -2.02 -3.30
CA ARG A 21 -5.26 -2.47 -3.94
C ARG A 21 -5.59 -3.91 -3.61
N GLU A 22 -4.59 -4.80 -3.60
CA GLU A 22 -4.82 -6.18 -3.19
C GLU A 22 -5.22 -6.25 -1.72
N VAL A 23 -4.53 -5.52 -0.84
CA VAL A 23 -4.92 -5.49 0.59
C VAL A 23 -6.35 -4.99 0.78
N ASP A 24 -6.75 -3.92 0.10
CA ASP A 24 -8.11 -3.38 0.15
C ASP A 24 -9.14 -4.37 -0.41
N TYR A 25 -8.81 -5.05 -1.50
CA TYR A 25 -9.65 -6.08 -2.10
C TYR A 25 -9.91 -7.23 -1.12
N TYR A 26 -8.88 -7.78 -0.47
CA TYR A 26 -9.06 -8.86 0.50
C TYR A 26 -9.94 -8.42 1.67
N TYR A 27 -9.75 -7.20 2.17
CA TYR A 27 -10.57 -6.67 3.25
C TYR A 27 -12.02 -6.48 2.82
N ARG A 28 -12.28 -5.75 1.72
CA ARG A 28 -13.65 -5.39 1.29
C ARG A 28 -14.43 -6.56 0.70
N LYS A 29 -13.77 -7.45 -0.06
CA LYS A 29 -14.45 -8.54 -0.78
C LYS A 29 -14.46 -9.84 -0.02
N LYS A 30 -13.39 -10.14 0.74
CA LYS A 30 -13.26 -11.41 1.46
C LYS A 30 -13.44 -11.26 2.97
N GLY A 31 -13.51 -10.04 3.51
CA GLY A 31 -13.66 -9.80 4.95
C GLY A 31 -12.44 -10.24 5.76
N VAL A 32 -11.28 -10.42 5.12
CA VAL A 32 -10.06 -10.92 5.76
C VAL A 32 -8.87 -10.01 5.48
N TYR A 33 -7.97 -9.92 6.45
CA TYR A 33 -6.69 -9.24 6.28
C TYR A 33 -5.68 -10.22 5.67
N PRO A 34 -5.12 -9.95 4.48
CA PRO A 34 -4.18 -10.84 3.83
C PRO A 34 -2.84 -10.86 4.56
N ILE A 35 -2.07 -11.94 4.42
CA ILE A 35 -0.67 -11.98 4.84
C ILE A 35 0.26 -11.70 3.66
N LEU A 36 1.56 -11.53 3.91
CA LEU A 36 2.58 -11.28 2.88
C LEU A 36 2.49 -12.26 1.70
N LYS A 37 2.25 -13.55 1.98
CA LYS A 37 2.14 -14.59 0.95
C LYS A 37 0.97 -14.32 -0.01
N ASP A 38 -0.16 -13.89 0.51
CA ASP A 38 -1.37 -13.67 -0.28
C ASP A 38 -1.19 -12.46 -1.21
N VAL A 39 -0.59 -11.37 -0.70
CA VAL A 39 -0.29 -10.17 -1.50
C VAL A 39 0.76 -10.48 -2.56
N ALA A 40 1.81 -11.22 -2.23
CA ALA A 40 2.83 -11.62 -3.19
C ALA A 40 2.27 -12.52 -4.31
N PHE A 41 1.38 -13.46 -3.95
CA PHE A 41 0.68 -14.29 -4.92
C PHE A 41 -0.25 -13.46 -5.82
N ALA A 42 -1.07 -12.59 -5.23
CA ALA A 42 -2.04 -11.78 -5.97
C ALA A 42 -1.38 -10.75 -6.91
N THR A 43 -0.24 -10.18 -6.49
CA THR A 43 0.54 -9.25 -7.31
C THR A 43 1.50 -9.93 -8.29
N ALA A 44 1.49 -11.27 -8.37
CA ALA A 44 2.45 -12.07 -9.15
C ALA A 44 3.91 -11.61 -8.98
N SER A 45 4.27 -11.19 -7.75
CA SER A 45 5.53 -10.53 -7.44
C SER A 45 6.38 -11.33 -6.46
N ASN A 46 7.69 -11.07 -6.47
CA ASN A 46 8.61 -11.74 -5.55
C ASN A 46 8.30 -11.37 -4.09
N ARG A 47 8.20 -12.38 -3.21
CA ARG A 47 7.89 -12.20 -1.79
C ARG A 47 8.81 -11.20 -1.08
N ARG A 48 10.11 -11.17 -1.38
CA ARG A 48 11.06 -10.20 -0.79
C ARG A 48 10.82 -8.78 -1.26
N ARG A 49 10.38 -8.59 -2.52
CA ARG A 49 10.01 -7.27 -3.05
C ARG A 49 8.77 -6.75 -2.35
N VAL A 50 7.74 -7.58 -2.26
CA VAL A 50 6.48 -7.22 -1.58
C VAL A 50 6.71 -6.94 -0.10
N ASP A 51 7.56 -7.72 0.57
CA ASP A 51 7.98 -7.46 1.95
C ASP A 51 8.62 -6.08 2.11
N THR A 52 9.56 -5.73 1.23
CA THR A 52 10.20 -4.41 1.22
C THR A 52 9.17 -3.28 1.01
N VAL A 53 8.23 -3.48 0.09
CA VAL A 53 7.17 -2.51 -0.24
C VAL A 53 6.24 -2.32 0.96
N LEU A 54 5.75 -3.39 1.56
CA LEU A 54 4.86 -3.34 2.72
C LEU A 54 5.56 -2.75 3.95
N HIS A 55 6.84 -3.04 4.14
CA HIS A 55 7.63 -2.43 5.21
C HIS A 55 7.73 -0.90 5.03
N ARG A 56 8.04 -0.42 3.81
CA ARG A 56 8.05 1.03 3.52
C ARG A 56 6.69 1.69 3.75
N LEU A 57 5.61 1.05 3.29
CA LEU A 57 4.26 1.53 3.51
C LEU A 57 3.88 1.55 4.99
N SER A 58 4.41 0.61 5.78
CA SER A 58 4.17 0.56 7.23
C SER A 58 4.91 1.66 7.99
N VAL A 59 6.17 1.92 7.64
CA VAL A 59 6.94 3.07 8.18
C VAL A 59 6.23 4.40 7.89
N ARG A 60 5.51 4.48 6.76
CA ARG A 60 4.69 5.64 6.38
C ARG A 60 3.31 5.69 7.05
N GLY A 61 2.97 4.71 7.90
CA GLY A 61 1.68 4.63 8.59
C GLY A 61 0.49 4.26 7.70
N ILE A 62 0.73 3.79 6.46
CA ILE A 62 -0.33 3.43 5.50
C ILE A 62 -0.89 2.05 5.81
N VAL A 63 -0.01 1.12 6.20
CA VAL A 63 -0.38 -0.25 6.56
C VAL A 63 0.19 -0.68 7.92
N GLY A 64 -0.52 -1.57 8.60
CA GLY A 64 0.03 -2.34 9.71
C GLY A 64 0.70 -3.59 9.17
N TYR A 65 2.03 -3.66 9.26
CA TYR A 65 2.81 -4.81 8.80
C TYR A 65 4.06 -5.00 9.66
N GLU A 66 4.17 -6.17 10.30
CA GLU A 66 5.31 -6.53 11.18
C GLU A 66 5.98 -7.84 10.74
N GLY A 67 5.98 -8.13 9.43
CA GLY A 67 6.69 -9.28 8.87
C GLY A 67 5.79 -10.38 8.28
N ALA A 68 6.45 -11.46 7.86
CA ALA A 68 5.95 -12.36 6.80
C ALA A 68 4.67 -13.16 7.11
N TYR A 69 4.28 -13.25 8.38
CA TYR A 69 3.08 -13.95 8.85
C TYR A 69 2.06 -13.01 9.50
N THR A 70 2.37 -11.72 9.55
CA THR A 70 1.49 -10.71 10.12
C THR A 70 0.40 -10.37 9.11
N ARG A 71 -0.84 -10.28 9.61
CA ARG A 71 -1.98 -9.81 8.83
C ARG A 71 -1.78 -8.33 8.48
N ILE A 72 -1.85 -8.03 7.20
CA ILE A 72 -1.65 -6.68 6.67
C ILE A 72 -2.97 -5.92 6.78
N ARG A 73 -2.96 -4.80 7.49
CA ARG A 73 -4.13 -3.93 7.66
C ARG A 73 -3.89 -2.60 6.96
N LEU A 74 -4.91 -2.04 6.32
CA LEU A 74 -4.87 -0.65 5.84
C LEU A 74 -5.32 0.26 6.97
N PHE A 75 -4.57 1.33 7.21
CA PHE A 75 -4.92 2.38 8.18
C PHE A 75 -5.48 3.64 7.53
N VAL A 76 -5.34 3.76 6.21
CA VAL A 76 -5.82 4.90 5.42
C VAL A 76 -6.83 4.43 4.38
N ASP A 77 -7.79 5.29 4.04
CA ASP A 77 -8.70 5.01 2.92
C ASP A 77 -7.92 5.11 1.60
N LEU A 78 -7.92 4.03 0.83
CA LEU A 78 -7.26 3.98 -0.47
C LEU A 78 -7.79 5.05 -1.45
N GLN A 79 -9.03 5.51 -1.28
CA GLN A 79 -9.59 6.60 -2.07
C GLN A 79 -8.91 7.94 -1.78
N GLU A 80 -8.46 8.17 -0.55
CA GLU A 80 -7.69 9.37 -0.20
C GLU A 80 -6.26 9.29 -0.74
N VAL A 81 -5.64 8.10 -0.67
CA VAL A 81 -4.30 7.84 -1.25
C VAL A 81 -4.29 8.02 -2.78
N THR A 82 -5.39 7.68 -3.46
CA THR A 82 -5.50 7.81 -4.92
C THR A 82 -5.93 9.20 -5.39
N LYS A 83 -6.70 9.94 -4.58
CA LYS A 83 -7.07 11.34 -4.87
C LYS A 83 -5.90 12.31 -4.67
N ALA A 84 -4.99 12.01 -3.74
CA ALA A 84 -3.79 12.79 -3.47
C ALA A 84 -2.69 12.60 -4.54
N GLY A 85 -3.02 12.68 -5.83
CA GLY A 85 -2.04 12.80 -6.91
C GLY A 85 -1.01 11.67 -6.96
N VAL A 86 -1.42 10.50 -7.48
CA VAL A 86 -0.47 9.54 -8.02
C VAL A 86 0.18 10.17 -9.27
N GLN A 87 1.24 10.94 -9.09
CA GLN A 87 2.23 11.15 -10.15
C GLN A 87 2.93 9.81 -10.36
N VAL A 88 2.35 8.97 -11.21
CA VAL A 88 3.04 7.82 -11.80
C VAL A 88 4.18 8.40 -12.64
N ARG A 89 5.38 8.48 -12.09
CA ARG A 89 6.58 8.64 -12.93
C ARG A 89 6.84 7.29 -13.60
N SER A 90 6.45 7.23 -14.87
CA SER A 90 6.84 6.19 -15.82
C SER A 90 8.35 6.14 -16.00
#